data_AF-A0A2U1UW20-F1
#
_entry.id   AF-A0A2U1UW20-F1
#
_cell.length_a   1.000
_cell.length_b   1.000
_cell.length_c   1.000
_cell.angle_alpha   90.00
_cell.angle_beta   90.00
_cell.angle_gamma   90.00
#
_symmetry.space_group_name_H-M   'P 1'
#
loop_
_entity.id
_entity.type
_entity.pdbx_description
1 polymer ?
#
loop_
_entity_poly.entity_id
_entity_poly.type
_entity_poly.pdbx_seq_one_letter_code
_entity_poly.pdbx_strand_id
1 'polypeptide(L)'
;MAKDKNKIKGSAPKSEAQRQSVRREKLEKEFGKAVTLHMSEANKKRLDQVTEKLTGNYRPGTRERSVTIAELVNQYYISYIMPRSGKIAEYIYEKYGEIWEMQFVEEMRDKEIVAIMNKRGDEVPTKNEDGTISLEKRKWQEDDVSLYRDAESVGKLMKKVNDSSDY
;
A
#
# COMPACT_ATOMS: atom_id res chain seq x y z
N MET A 1 -33.56 29.65 43.49
CA MET A 1 -33.38 28.97 42.18
C MET A 1 -32.01 29.33 41.63
N ALA A 2 -31.00 28.53 41.93
CA ALA A 2 -29.65 28.69 41.41
C ALA A 2 -29.62 28.18 39.96
N LYS A 3 -29.15 29.01 39.02
CA LYS A 3 -28.90 28.58 37.64
C LYS A 3 -27.45 28.12 37.52
N ASP A 4 -27.28 26.81 37.37
CA ASP A 4 -26.04 26.18 36.96
C ASP A 4 -25.56 26.76 35.62
N LYS A 5 -24.36 27.36 35.63
CA LYS A 5 -23.60 27.69 34.42
C LYS A 5 -22.44 26.70 34.29
N ASN A 6 -22.76 25.45 33.98
CA ASN A 6 -21.76 24.52 33.46
C ASN A 6 -21.46 24.86 32.00
N LYS A 7 -20.59 25.86 31.81
CA LYS A 7 -19.87 26.07 30.54
C LYS A 7 -18.87 24.94 30.42
N ILE A 8 -19.18 23.95 29.58
CA ILE A 8 -18.20 22.96 29.11
C ILE A 8 -17.10 23.76 28.39
N LYS A 9 -15.95 23.92 29.04
CA LYS A 9 -14.73 24.47 28.43
C LYS A 9 -14.29 23.50 27.35
N GLY A 10 -14.57 23.82 26.09
CA GLY A 10 -13.86 23.21 24.97
C GLY A 10 -12.35 23.38 25.21
N SER A 11 -11.61 22.28 25.11
CA SER A 11 -10.15 22.27 25.34
C SER A 11 -9.49 23.34 24.47
N ALA A 12 -8.61 24.15 25.07
CA ALA A 12 -7.83 25.15 24.34
C ALA A 12 -7.09 24.51 23.14
N PRO A 13 -6.92 25.23 22.01
CA PRO A 13 -6.14 24.71 20.89
C PRO A 13 -4.71 24.43 21.35
N LYS A 14 -4.23 23.19 21.14
CA LYS A 14 -2.85 22.77 21.44
C LYS A 14 -1.84 23.76 20.85
N SER A 15 -0.77 24.07 21.57
CA SER A 15 0.32 24.92 21.05
C SER A 15 0.94 24.29 19.79
N GLU A 16 1.53 25.09 18.91
CA GLU A 16 2.14 24.58 17.66
C GLU A 16 3.20 23.52 17.93
N ALA A 17 4.01 23.70 18.98
CA ALA A 17 4.99 22.71 19.43
C ALA A 17 4.33 21.37 19.83
N GLN A 18 3.20 21.41 20.55
CA GLN A 18 2.44 20.21 20.89
C GLN A 18 1.85 19.53 19.65
N ARG A 19 1.35 20.31 18.68
CA ARG A 19 0.85 19.76 17.41
C ARG A 19 1.96 19.06 16.62
N GLN A 20 3.14 19.66 16.56
CA GLN A 20 4.29 19.07 15.88
C GLN A 20 4.79 17.81 16.58
N SER A 21 4.83 17.78 17.92
CA SER A 21 5.19 16.59 18.70
C SER A 21 4.24 15.42 18.43
N VAL A 22 2.92 15.66 18.52
CA VAL A 22 1.91 14.63 18.24
C VAL A 22 2.01 14.11 16.80
N ARG A 23 2.28 15.00 15.83
CA ARG A 23 2.47 14.60 14.44
C ARG A 23 3.71 13.71 14.27
N ARG A 24 4.83 14.06 14.92
CA ARG A 24 6.06 13.25 14.89
C ARG A 24 5.85 11.89 15.52
N GLU A 25 5.22 11.83 16.70
CA GLU A 25 4.89 10.57 17.36
C GLU A 25 3.98 9.68 16.50
N LYS A 26 3.01 10.27 15.79
CA LYS A 26 2.14 9.52 14.88
C LYS A 26 2.94 8.94 13.71
N LEU A 27 3.81 9.74 13.09
CA LEU A 27 4.68 9.27 11.99
C LEU A 27 5.65 8.20 12.47
N GLU A 28 6.21 8.32 13.67
CA GLU A 28 7.13 7.33 14.23
C GLU A 28 6.43 6.00 14.53
N LYS A 29 5.19 6.04 15.03
CA LYS A 29 4.37 4.82 15.19
C LYS A 29 4.04 4.14 13.87
N GLU A 30 3.86 4.92 12.81
CA GLU A 30 3.44 4.42 11.49
C GLU A 30 4.63 3.91 10.65
N PHE A 31 5.75 4.63 10.64
CA PHE A 31 6.88 4.36 9.75
C PHE A 31 8.17 3.99 10.49
N GLY A 32 8.17 3.98 11.82
CA GLY A 32 9.36 3.81 12.63
C GLY A 32 10.19 5.09 12.76
N LYS A 33 11.43 4.93 13.23
CA LYS A 33 12.34 6.06 13.49
C LYS A 33 12.64 6.85 12.23
N ALA A 34 12.68 8.17 12.36
CA ALA A 34 13.02 9.05 11.24
C ALA A 34 14.43 8.76 10.70
N VAL A 35 14.53 8.63 9.38
CA VAL A 35 15.80 8.52 8.66
C VAL A 35 15.97 9.76 7.78
N THR A 36 17.16 10.37 7.82
CA THR A 36 17.47 11.50 6.94
C THR A 36 17.91 10.96 5.58
N LEU A 37 17.22 11.35 4.52
CA LEU A 37 17.56 11.01 3.15
C LEU A 37 18.08 12.26 2.42
N HIS A 38 19.33 12.22 1.97
CA HIS A 38 19.89 13.28 1.14
C HIS A 38 19.56 12.99 -0.34
N MET A 39 18.95 13.96 -1.02
CA MET A 39 18.59 13.85 -2.44
C MET A 39 18.81 15.18 -3.15
N SER A 40 19.10 15.13 -4.44
CA SER A 40 19.12 16.33 -5.28
C SER A 40 17.73 16.94 -5.43
N GLU A 41 17.65 18.24 -5.69
CA GLU A 41 16.38 18.92 -5.95
C GLU A 41 15.61 18.31 -7.13
N ALA A 42 16.32 17.83 -8.15
CA ALA A 42 15.71 17.14 -9.29
C ALA A 42 15.02 15.83 -8.87
N ASN A 43 15.67 15.02 -8.02
CA ASN A 43 15.10 13.77 -7.55
C ASN A 43 13.96 14.00 -6.55
N LYS A 44 14.03 15.06 -5.74
CA LYS A 44 12.93 15.48 -4.87
C LYS A 44 11.69 15.84 -5.68
N LYS A 45 11.84 16.61 -6.77
CA LYS A 45 10.72 16.94 -7.68
C LYS A 45 10.12 15.70 -8.34
N ARG A 46 10.96 14.76 -8.77
CA ARG A 46 10.48 13.47 -9.31
C ARG A 46 9.72 12.67 -8.27
N LEU A 47 10.22 12.62 -7.03
CA LEU A 47 9.50 11.97 -5.93
C LEU A 47 8.13 12.63 -5.71
N ASP A 48 8.06 13.96 -5.70
CA ASP A 48 6.78 14.68 -5.55
C ASP A 48 5.79 14.32 -6.67
N GLN A 49 6.23 14.24 -7.92
CA GLN A 49 5.39 13.83 -9.06
C GLN A 49 4.89 12.38 -8.93
N VAL A 50 5.75 11.45 -8.50
CA VAL A 50 5.36 10.06 -8.27
C VAL A 50 4.35 9.99 -7.11
N THR A 51 4.60 10.71 -6.02
CA THR A 51 3.68 10.76 -4.88
C THR A 51 2.34 11.37 -5.24
N GLU A 52 2.31 12.42 -6.05
CA GLU A 52 1.10 13.00 -6.61
C GLU A 52 0.28 11.96 -7.38
N LYS A 53 0.93 11.20 -8.27
CA LYS A 53 0.27 10.15 -9.07
C LYS A 53 -0.27 9.02 -8.20
N LEU A 54 0.50 8.54 -7.22
CA LEU A 54 0.11 7.39 -6.38
C LEU A 54 -0.93 7.74 -5.32
N THR A 55 -0.86 8.95 -4.75
CA THR A 55 -1.70 9.33 -3.61
C THR A 55 -2.82 10.31 -3.97
N GLY A 56 -2.79 10.88 -5.17
CA GLY A 56 -3.73 11.92 -5.61
C GLY A 56 -3.49 13.30 -4.98
N ASN A 57 -2.41 13.49 -4.22
CA ASN A 57 -2.16 14.73 -3.48
C ASN A 57 -1.29 15.72 -4.25
N TYR A 58 -1.87 16.84 -4.69
CA TYR A 58 -1.19 17.93 -5.42
C TYR A 58 0.02 18.57 -4.69
N ARG A 59 0.14 18.40 -3.38
CA ARG A 59 1.31 18.85 -2.60
C ARG A 59 1.69 17.80 -1.56
N PRO A 60 2.58 16.86 -1.91
CA PRO A 60 2.99 15.79 -1.02
C PRO A 60 3.57 16.32 0.31
N GLY A 61 3.07 15.79 1.42
CA GLY A 61 3.66 15.99 2.74
C GLY A 61 4.72 14.92 3.06
N THR A 62 5.24 14.96 4.29
CA THR A 62 6.18 13.93 4.77
C THR A 62 5.57 12.54 4.73
N ARG A 63 4.29 12.41 5.13
CA ARG A 63 3.61 11.12 5.18
C ARG A 63 3.48 10.50 3.80
N GLU A 64 3.00 11.27 2.84
CA GLU A 64 2.75 10.82 1.47
C GLU A 64 4.06 10.39 0.80
N ARG A 65 5.14 11.19 0.99
CA ARG A 65 6.47 10.82 0.52
C ARG A 65 6.99 9.53 1.18
N SER A 66 6.80 9.35 2.49
CA SER A 66 7.21 8.12 3.18
C SER A 66 6.49 6.89 2.63
N VAL A 67 5.18 7.00 2.38
CA VAL A 67 4.39 5.92 1.74
C VAL A 67 4.92 5.62 0.35
N THR A 68 5.15 6.65 -0.48
CA THR A 68 5.71 6.45 -1.83
C THR A 68 7.09 5.82 -1.81
N ILE A 69 7.99 6.26 -0.93
CA ILE A 69 9.32 5.65 -0.81
C ILE A 69 9.22 4.18 -0.41
N ALA A 70 8.36 3.85 0.57
CA ALA A 70 8.13 2.47 0.99
C ALA A 70 7.61 1.61 -0.18
N GLU A 71 6.62 2.11 -0.93
CA GLU A 71 6.06 1.44 -2.10
C GLU A 71 7.14 1.20 -3.17
N LEU A 72 7.95 2.21 -3.51
CA LEU A 72 9.03 2.08 -4.50
C LEU A 72 10.11 1.06 -4.07
N VAL A 73 10.46 1.04 -2.77
CA VAL A 73 11.39 0.04 -2.23
C VAL A 73 10.81 -1.36 -2.35
N ASN A 74 9.54 -1.55 -1.98
CA ASN A 74 8.86 -2.84 -2.05
C ASN A 74 8.70 -3.32 -3.50
N GLN A 75 8.34 -2.43 -4.43
CA GLN A 75 8.30 -2.69 -5.87
C GLN A 75 9.63 -3.22 -6.39
N TYR A 76 10.72 -2.51 -6.06
CA TYR A 76 12.07 -2.92 -6.48
C TYR A 76 12.46 -4.26 -5.86
N TYR A 77 12.16 -4.47 -4.58
CA TYR A 77 12.44 -5.71 -3.88
C TYR A 77 11.73 -6.91 -4.54
N ILE A 78 10.43 -6.81 -4.82
CA ILE A 78 9.65 -7.85 -5.51
C ILE A 78 10.17 -8.10 -6.94
N SER A 79 10.53 -7.02 -7.64
CA SER A 79 10.93 -7.07 -9.05
C SER A 79 12.36 -7.57 -9.28
N TYR A 80 13.24 -7.52 -8.28
CA TYR A 80 14.66 -7.81 -8.52
C TYR A 80 15.37 -8.60 -7.43
N ILE A 81 14.83 -8.68 -6.22
CA ILE A 81 15.52 -9.30 -5.08
C ILE A 81 14.77 -10.53 -4.55
N MET A 82 13.45 -10.49 -4.50
CA MET A 82 12.62 -11.57 -3.99
C MET A 82 12.67 -12.79 -4.93
N PRO A 83 12.94 -14.01 -4.42
CA PRO A 83 12.82 -15.23 -5.21
C PRO A 83 11.41 -15.42 -5.76
N ARG A 84 11.30 -15.97 -6.98
CA ARG A 84 10.01 -16.32 -7.62
C ARG A 84 9.96 -17.81 -7.93
N SER A 85 10.15 -18.62 -6.91
CA SER A 85 10.17 -20.07 -7.08
C SER A 85 8.74 -20.61 -7.11
N GLY A 86 8.35 -21.19 -8.25
CA GLY A 86 7.10 -21.92 -8.38
C GLY A 86 5.97 -21.14 -9.03
N LYS A 87 5.05 -21.87 -9.64
CA LYS A 87 3.99 -21.34 -10.51
C LYS A 87 3.08 -20.32 -9.84
N ILE A 88 2.79 -20.49 -8.54
CA ILE A 88 1.90 -19.59 -7.81
C ILE A 88 2.59 -18.24 -7.55
N ALA A 89 3.89 -18.25 -7.23
CA ALA A 89 4.65 -17.02 -7.00
C ALA A 89 4.82 -16.23 -8.30
N GLU A 90 5.09 -16.91 -9.42
CA GLU A 90 5.11 -16.32 -10.76
C GLU A 90 3.75 -15.71 -11.11
N TYR A 91 2.66 -16.45 -10.91
CA TYR A 91 1.31 -15.98 -11.18
C TYR A 91 0.96 -14.70 -10.39
N ILE A 92 1.26 -14.66 -9.09
CA ILE A 92 1.01 -13.48 -8.25
C ILE A 92 1.83 -12.29 -8.76
N TYR A 93 3.09 -12.50 -9.12
CA TYR A 93 3.95 -11.43 -9.65
C TYR A 93 3.41 -10.86 -10.97
N GLU A 94 3.00 -11.75 -11.89
CA GLU A 94 2.40 -11.33 -13.16
C GLU A 94 1.10 -10.54 -12.93
N LYS A 95 0.21 -11.04 -12.05
CA LYS A 95 -1.03 -10.33 -11.72
C LYS A 95 -0.79 -9.01 -11.02
N TYR A 96 0.26 -8.90 -10.21
CA TYR A 96 0.66 -7.62 -9.63
C TYR A 96 1.02 -6.59 -10.70
N GLY A 97 1.91 -6.95 -11.63
CA GLY A 97 2.27 -6.04 -12.73
C GLY A 97 1.05 -5.64 -13.57
N GLU A 98 0.20 -6.60 -13.90
CA GLU A 98 -1.00 -6.39 -14.71
C GLU A 98 -2.01 -5.45 -14.04
N ILE A 99 -2.34 -5.70 -12.76
CA ILE A 99 -3.28 -4.86 -12.02
C ILE A 99 -2.70 -3.46 -11.80
N TRP A 100 -1.40 -3.37 -11.53
CA TRP A 100 -0.72 -2.09 -11.34
C TRP A 100 -0.77 -1.23 -12.60
N GLU A 101 -0.54 -1.82 -13.78
CA GLU A 101 -0.66 -1.14 -15.07
C GLU A 101 -2.09 -0.65 -15.31
N MET A 102 -3.10 -1.52 -15.15
CA MET A 102 -4.51 -1.12 -15.31
C MET A 102 -4.90 0.04 -14.38
N GLN A 103 -4.40 0.03 -13.15
CA GLN A 103 -4.76 1.03 -12.15
C GLN A 103 -4.05 2.38 -12.39
N PHE A 104 -2.74 2.37 -12.60
CA PHE A 104 -1.95 3.60 -12.58
C PHE A 104 -1.59 4.14 -13.96
N VAL A 105 -1.54 3.29 -14.98
CA VAL A 105 -1.30 3.69 -16.37
C VAL A 105 -2.63 3.91 -17.09
N GLU A 106 -3.54 2.94 -17.01
CA GLU A 106 -4.84 3.00 -17.70
C GLU A 106 -5.93 3.70 -16.88
N GLU A 107 -5.64 4.05 -15.61
CA GLU A 107 -6.53 4.77 -14.69
C GLU A 107 -7.89 4.08 -14.46
N MET A 108 -7.91 2.74 -14.52
CA MET A 108 -9.12 1.94 -14.28
C MET A 108 -9.50 1.88 -12.80
N ARG A 109 -10.80 1.84 -12.52
CA ARG A 109 -11.33 1.58 -11.17
C ARG A 109 -11.34 0.08 -10.89
N ASP A 110 -11.34 -0.30 -9.61
CA ASP A 110 -11.30 -1.72 -9.22
C ASP A 110 -12.43 -2.54 -9.84
N LYS A 111 -13.64 -1.98 -9.94
CA LYS A 111 -14.79 -2.64 -10.58
C LYS A 111 -14.54 -3.00 -12.04
N GLU A 112 -13.79 -2.16 -12.76
CA GLU A 112 -13.44 -2.36 -14.16
C GLU A 112 -12.40 -3.47 -14.29
N ILE A 113 -11.37 -3.44 -13.43
CA ILE A 113 -10.34 -4.49 -13.34
C ILE A 113 -10.98 -5.83 -12.98
N VAL A 114 -11.83 -5.87 -11.94
CA VAL A 114 -12.58 -7.08 -11.53
C VAL A 114 -13.41 -7.65 -12.67
N ALA A 115 -14.09 -6.80 -13.45
CA ALA A 115 -14.87 -7.25 -14.60
C ALA A 115 -14.00 -7.88 -15.69
N ILE A 116 -12.80 -7.32 -15.95
CA ILE A 116 -11.82 -7.87 -16.90
C ILE A 116 -11.32 -9.24 -16.43
N MET A 117 -10.87 -9.35 -15.17
CA MET A 117 -10.35 -10.60 -14.60
C MET A 117 -11.41 -11.72 -14.63
N ASN A 118 -12.64 -11.38 -14.21
CA ASN A 118 -13.76 -12.33 -14.24
C ASN A 118 -14.17 -12.74 -15.66
N LYS A 119 -14.10 -11.84 -16.64
CA LYS A 119 -14.40 -12.15 -18.04
C LYS A 119 -13.38 -13.11 -18.64
N ARG A 120 -12.11 -13.01 -18.23
CA ARG A 120 -11.02 -13.91 -18.67
C ARG A 120 -11.05 -15.26 -17.97
N GLY A 121 -11.68 -15.33 -16.79
CA GLY A 121 -11.71 -16.53 -15.96
C GLY A 121 -10.41 -16.75 -15.19
N ASP A 122 -9.72 -15.66 -14.85
CA ASP A 122 -8.46 -15.68 -14.13
C ASP A 122 -8.65 -16.25 -12.72
N GLU A 123 -7.73 -17.10 -12.28
CA GLU A 123 -7.76 -17.71 -10.94
C GLU A 123 -7.42 -16.67 -9.87
N VAL A 124 -7.96 -16.85 -8.67
CA VAL A 124 -7.71 -15.95 -7.54
C VAL A 124 -6.79 -16.62 -6.54
N PRO A 125 -5.69 -15.98 -6.12
CA PRO A 125 -4.89 -16.47 -5.02
C PRO A 125 -5.68 -16.41 -3.71
N THR A 126 -5.93 -17.57 -3.11
CA THR A 126 -6.69 -17.71 -1.86
C THR A 126 -5.79 -18.30 -0.78
N LYS A 127 -5.89 -17.76 0.45
CA LYS A 127 -5.24 -18.34 1.62
C LYS A 127 -6.09 -19.47 2.18
N ASN A 128 -5.51 -20.67 2.24
CA ASN A 128 -6.13 -21.86 2.83
C ASN A 128 -6.07 -21.83 4.36
N GLU A 129 -6.83 -22.72 5.01
CA GLU A 129 -6.87 -22.84 6.48
C GLU A 129 -5.51 -23.22 7.08
N ASP A 130 -4.73 -24.03 6.38
CA ASP A 130 -3.38 -24.45 6.76
C ASP A 130 -2.32 -23.35 6.58
N GLY A 131 -2.71 -22.19 6.04
CA GLY A 131 -1.83 -21.05 5.80
C GLY A 131 -1.16 -21.01 4.44
N THR A 132 -1.29 -22.08 3.63
CA THR A 132 -0.79 -22.12 2.25
C THR A 132 -1.63 -21.24 1.34
N ILE A 133 -1.10 -20.94 0.15
CA ILE A 133 -1.80 -20.19 -0.88
C ILE A 133 -2.09 -21.13 -2.05
N SER A 134 -3.34 -21.14 -2.50
CA SER A 134 -3.79 -21.87 -3.70
C SER A 134 -4.35 -20.91 -4.75
N LEU A 135 -4.49 -21.39 -5.98
CA LEU A 135 -5.18 -20.68 -7.05
C LEU A 135 -6.58 -21.28 -7.20
N GLU A 136 -7.60 -20.46 -6.98
CA GLU A 136 -8.99 -20.91 -7.01
C GLU A 136 -9.76 -20.34 -8.21
N LYS A 137 -10.57 -21.19 -8.83
CA LYS A 137 -11.55 -20.78 -9.84
C LYS A 137 -12.80 -20.20 -9.20
N ARG A 138 -12.66 -19.02 -8.62
CA ARG A 138 -13.76 -18.20 -8.10
C ARG A 138 -13.79 -16.83 -8.78
N LYS A 139 -14.85 -16.06 -8.54
CA LYS A 139 -14.92 -14.68 -9.04
C LYS A 139 -13.99 -13.77 -8.23
N TRP A 140 -13.23 -12.94 -8.94
CA TRP A 140 -12.53 -11.79 -8.39
C TRP A 140 -13.53 -10.81 -7.76
N GLN A 141 -13.12 -10.23 -6.64
CA GLN A 141 -13.78 -9.15 -5.91
C GLN A 141 -12.87 -7.91 -5.86
N GLU A 142 -13.44 -6.75 -5.50
CA GLU A 142 -12.67 -5.50 -5.36
C GLU A 142 -11.58 -5.61 -4.28
N ASP A 143 -11.83 -6.39 -3.23
CA ASP A 143 -10.85 -6.65 -2.17
C ASP A 143 -9.64 -7.45 -2.69
N ASP A 144 -9.87 -8.37 -3.63
CA ASP A 144 -8.79 -9.13 -4.27
C ASP A 144 -7.89 -8.19 -5.07
N VAL A 145 -8.47 -7.28 -5.86
CA VAL A 145 -7.72 -6.25 -6.60
C VAL A 145 -7.03 -5.26 -5.66
N SER A 146 -7.69 -4.88 -4.57
CA SER A 146 -7.15 -3.94 -3.57
C SER A 146 -5.86 -4.45 -2.93
N LEU A 147 -5.73 -5.76 -2.75
CA LEU A 147 -4.50 -6.39 -2.25
C LEU A 147 -3.30 -6.15 -3.17
N TYR A 148 -3.52 -6.06 -4.49
CA TYR A 148 -2.47 -5.83 -5.48
C TYR A 148 -2.06 -4.36 -5.64
N ARG A 149 -2.72 -3.44 -4.93
CA ARG A 149 -2.37 -2.01 -4.99
C ARG A 149 -1.16 -1.65 -4.15
N ASP A 150 -0.83 -2.50 -3.19
CA ASP A 150 0.23 -2.30 -2.21
C ASP A 150 1.30 -3.37 -2.39
N ALA A 151 2.49 -2.94 -2.81
CA ALA A 151 3.62 -3.84 -2.99
C ALA A 151 3.98 -4.56 -1.69
N GLU A 152 3.79 -3.97 -0.51
CA GLU A 152 4.07 -4.65 0.75
C GLU A 152 3.15 -5.88 0.93
N SER A 153 1.87 -5.71 0.64
CA SER A 153 0.86 -6.78 0.72
C SER A 153 1.14 -7.90 -0.29
N VAL A 154 1.50 -7.56 -1.53
CA VAL A 154 1.91 -8.53 -2.54
C VAL A 154 3.19 -9.26 -2.13
N GLY A 155 4.18 -8.54 -1.62
CA GLY A 155 5.43 -9.13 -1.15
C GLY A 155 5.20 -10.12 0.00
N LYS A 156 4.30 -9.80 0.93
CA LYS A 156 3.87 -10.73 2.00
C LYS A 156 3.18 -11.97 1.44
N LEU A 157 2.35 -11.81 0.41
CA LEU A 157 1.67 -12.93 -0.24
C LEU A 157 2.68 -13.85 -0.95
N MET A 158 3.58 -13.29 -1.76
CA MET A 158 4.64 -14.03 -2.46
C MET A 158 5.58 -14.74 -1.49
N LYS A 159 5.97 -14.07 -0.39
CA LYS A 159 6.81 -14.69 0.63
C LYS A 159 6.16 -15.94 1.22
N LYS A 160 4.86 -15.89 1.53
CA LYS A 160 4.14 -17.08 2.04
C LYS A 160 4.17 -18.24 1.06
N VAL A 161 4.06 -17.97 -0.24
CA VAL A 161 4.14 -19.01 -1.27
C VAL A 161 5.52 -19.65 -1.28
N ASN A 162 6.58 -18.83 -1.27
CA ASN A 162 7.95 -19.32 -1.27
C ASN A 162 8.31 -20.10 0.00
N ASP A 163 7.93 -19.59 1.18
CA ASP A 163 8.19 -20.25 2.47
C ASP A 163 7.35 -21.55 2.62
N SER A 164 6.24 -21.68 1.89
CA SER A 164 5.43 -22.91 1.84
C SER A 164 5.94 -23.93 0.82
N SER A 165 6.91 -23.56 -0.02
CA SER A 165 7.48 -24.42 -1.08
C SER A 165 8.59 -25.35 -0.58
N ASP A 166 8.88 -25.37 0.72
CA ASP A 166 9.90 -26.23 1.35
C ASP A 166 9.39 -27.65 1.69
N TYR A 167 8.40 -28.19 0.95
CA TYR A 167 7.92 -29.58 1.04
C TYR A 167 7.99 -30.33 -0.29
#